data_AF-A0A6C0M3S3-F1
#
_entry.id   AF-A0A6C0M3S3-F1
#
_cell.length_a   1.000
_cell.length_b   1.000
_cell.length_c   1.000
_cell.angle_alpha   90.00
_cell.angle_beta   90.00
_cell.angle_gamma   90.00
#
_symmetry.space_group_name_H-M   'P 1'
#
loop_
_entity.id
_entity.type
_entity.pdbx_description
1 polymer ?
#
loop_
_entity_poly.entity_id
_entity_poly.type
_entity_poly.pdbx_seq_one_letter_code
_entity_poly.pdbx_strand_id
1 'polypeptide(L)'
;MNHDIRTMRITSEGPAQWVPAPPEWAAAYLHYKARPAYSQELPSNYNNRFLVYREENNHYLPTRIQCSDTGDVHAIMDCADVRVFLQDADPVNWYPARNYQMWAFRDFIYDPARPERKFYASRYSSHLFFQRGSSNRTVVTIDLDGLPPNIIFSMSRNENGSVYYERNDPTGTRVRICDHEGARAGFRGFYNRITMDPGIIVSQAPQAPQAPQAPQLQPMPSYTVSSAVPLQLPPGLVAQQTNVEEDQCIMCYNNAKNLTFSPCAHAIMCSECYVQLIKPRECPVCKQFIEALN
;
A
#
# COMPACT_ATOMS: atom_id res chain seq x y z
N MET A 1 5.11 -8.73 20.09
CA MET A 1 5.17 -7.35 19.58
C MET A 1 4.51 -6.45 20.61
N ASN A 2 5.01 -5.22 20.82
CA ASN A 2 4.31 -4.26 21.66
C ASN A 2 3.13 -3.68 20.86
N HIS A 3 1.92 -3.81 21.39
CA HIS A 3 0.70 -3.27 20.80
C HIS A 3 0.35 -1.91 21.44
N ASP A 4 -0.15 -0.97 20.65
CA ASP A 4 -0.71 0.31 21.13
C ASP A 4 -2.13 0.46 20.59
N ILE A 5 -3.04 -0.35 21.12
CA ILE A 5 -4.44 -0.39 20.66
C ILE A 5 -5.22 0.74 21.31
N ARG A 6 -5.76 1.62 20.47
CA ARG A 6 -6.49 2.81 20.87
C ARG A 6 -7.88 2.85 20.25
N THR A 7 -8.77 3.57 20.91
CA THR A 7 -10.11 3.86 20.44
C THR A 7 -10.40 5.35 20.48
N MET A 8 -11.24 5.82 19.56
CA MET A 8 -11.69 7.20 19.54
C MET A 8 -12.89 7.37 20.47
N ARG A 9 -12.74 8.21 21.50
CA ARG A 9 -13.84 8.62 22.38
C ARG A 9 -14.26 10.04 22.07
N ILE A 10 -15.57 10.22 21.93
CA ILE A 10 -16.19 11.55 21.87
C ILE A 10 -16.45 11.97 23.31
N THR A 11 -15.77 13.00 23.77
CA THR A 11 -16.02 13.60 25.10
C THR A 11 -17.14 14.62 24.98
N SER A 12 -18.00 14.72 25.99
CA SER A 12 -19.09 15.72 26.04
C SER A 12 -18.59 17.18 25.97
N GLU A 13 -17.32 17.42 26.26
CA GLU A 13 -16.74 18.77 26.44
C GLU A 13 -15.59 19.09 25.48
N GLY A 14 -15.37 18.29 24.42
CA GLY A 14 -14.19 18.49 23.57
C GLY A 14 -14.12 17.68 22.28
N PRO A 15 -13.07 17.92 21.46
CA PRO A 15 -12.84 17.17 20.23
C PRO A 15 -12.61 15.69 20.53
N ALA A 16 -12.90 14.82 19.57
CA ALA A 16 -12.68 13.39 19.72
C ALA A 16 -11.20 13.08 20.03
N GLN A 17 -10.97 12.24 21.04
CA GLN A 17 -9.62 11.89 21.48
C GLN A 17 -9.36 10.39 21.36
N TRP A 18 -8.13 10.05 21.03
CA TRP A 18 -7.67 8.67 20.95
C TRP A 18 -7.03 8.25 22.26
N VAL A 19 -7.74 7.37 22.97
CA VAL A 19 -7.34 6.85 24.28
C VAL A 19 -7.02 5.36 24.18
N PRO A 20 -6.26 4.77 25.13
CA PRO A 20 -6.09 3.33 25.21
C PRO A 20 -7.44 2.60 25.18
N ALA A 21 -7.54 1.56 24.37
CA ALA A 21 -8.76 0.77 24.26
C ALA A 21 -9.02 0.00 25.58
N PRO A 22 -10.28 -0.19 25.99
CA PRO A 22 -10.62 -1.12 27.08
C PRO A 22 -9.99 -2.50 26.85
N PRO A 23 -9.55 -3.21 27.90
CA PRO A 23 -8.86 -4.50 27.75
C PRO A 23 -9.64 -5.54 26.92
N GLU A 24 -10.96 -5.59 27.07
CA GLU A 24 -11.84 -6.48 26.30
C GLU A 24 -11.91 -6.10 24.81
N TRP A 25 -11.88 -4.81 24.48
CA TRP A 25 -11.86 -4.33 23.09
C TRP A 25 -10.51 -4.60 22.44
N ALA A 26 -9.42 -4.39 23.20
CA ALA A 26 -8.09 -4.74 22.76
C ALA A 26 -7.96 -6.26 22.49
N ALA A 27 -8.52 -7.10 23.36
CA ALA A 27 -8.57 -8.54 23.16
C ALA A 27 -9.39 -8.94 21.92
N ALA A 28 -10.56 -8.33 21.72
CA ALA A 28 -11.38 -8.55 20.52
C ALA A 28 -10.64 -8.14 19.24
N TYR A 29 -9.93 -7.00 19.27
CA TYR A 29 -9.13 -6.52 18.15
C TYR A 29 -7.93 -7.42 17.85
N LEU A 30 -7.25 -7.94 18.88
CA LEU A 30 -6.17 -8.92 18.71
C LEU A 30 -6.70 -10.23 18.15
N HIS A 31 -7.88 -10.69 18.59
CA HIS A 31 -8.55 -11.85 18.02
C HIS A 31 -8.87 -11.63 16.53
N TYR A 32 -9.35 -10.45 16.16
CA TYR A 32 -9.55 -10.05 14.76
C TYR A 32 -8.26 -10.14 13.94
N LYS A 33 -7.15 -9.62 14.47
CA LYS A 33 -5.82 -9.61 13.83
C LYS A 33 -5.14 -10.98 13.76
N ALA A 34 -5.47 -11.90 14.66
CA ALA A 34 -4.86 -13.23 14.68
C ALA A 34 -5.29 -14.13 13.50
N ARG A 35 -6.28 -13.68 12.72
CA ARG A 35 -6.75 -14.41 11.54
C ARG A 35 -5.73 -14.29 10.39
N PRO A 36 -5.70 -15.27 9.48
CA PRO A 36 -4.73 -15.27 8.39
C PRO A 36 -4.82 -13.99 7.54
N ALA A 37 -3.70 -13.27 7.39
CA ALA A 37 -3.62 -11.98 6.71
C ALA A 37 -4.04 -11.98 5.22
N TYR A 38 -4.27 -13.16 4.62
CA TYR A 38 -4.66 -13.33 3.21
C TYR A 38 -6.16 -13.61 3.01
N SER A 39 -6.96 -13.65 4.08
CA SER A 39 -8.41 -13.78 3.93
C SER A 39 -9.03 -12.43 3.54
N GLN A 40 -10.19 -12.45 2.87
CA GLN A 40 -11.09 -11.29 2.83
C GLN A 40 -11.22 -10.69 4.23
N GLU A 41 -11.29 -9.37 4.36
CA GLU A 41 -11.46 -8.65 5.65
C GLU A 41 -12.85 -8.93 6.23
N LEU A 42 -13.11 -10.19 6.59
CA LEU A 42 -14.38 -10.59 7.16
C LEU A 42 -14.48 -10.01 8.56
N PRO A 43 -15.68 -9.65 9.04
CA PRO A 43 -15.88 -9.31 10.44
C PRO A 43 -15.43 -10.46 11.38
N SER A 44 -14.97 -10.12 12.58
CA SER A 44 -14.66 -11.07 13.65
C SER A 44 -15.60 -10.84 14.82
N ASN A 45 -16.29 -11.88 15.26
CA ASN A 45 -17.09 -11.84 16.47
C ASN A 45 -16.28 -12.45 17.64
N TYR A 46 -16.08 -11.67 18.69
CA TYR A 46 -15.38 -12.08 19.91
C TYR A 46 -16.38 -12.25 21.05
N ASN A 47 -16.47 -13.47 21.59
CA ASN A 47 -17.35 -13.86 22.68
C ASN A 47 -18.84 -13.51 22.49
N ASN A 48 -19.33 -13.37 21.24
CA ASN A 48 -20.69 -12.90 20.93
C ASN A 48 -21.02 -11.50 21.49
N ARG A 49 -20.00 -10.72 21.85
CA ARG A 49 -20.16 -9.39 22.47
C ARG A 49 -19.55 -8.26 21.66
N PHE A 50 -18.50 -8.56 20.89
CA PHE A 50 -17.77 -7.54 20.13
C PHE A 50 -17.61 -7.97 18.68
N LEU A 51 -18.15 -7.16 17.77
CA LEU A 51 -17.94 -7.33 16.33
C LEU A 51 -16.86 -6.35 15.87
N VAL A 52 -15.72 -6.87 15.44
CA VAL A 52 -14.62 -6.07 14.88
C VAL A 52 -14.63 -6.23 13.36
N TYR A 53 -14.63 -5.14 12.61
CA TYR A 53 -14.69 -5.16 11.15
C TYR A 53 -14.03 -3.92 10.55
N ARG A 54 -13.56 -4.02 9.31
CA ARG A 54 -13.25 -2.84 8.49
C ARG A 54 -14.48 -2.43 7.70
N GLU A 55 -14.66 -1.13 7.55
CA GLU A 55 -15.73 -0.60 6.70
C GLU A 55 -15.58 -1.19 5.29
N GLU A 56 -16.71 -1.63 4.72
CA GLU A 56 -16.80 -2.23 3.38
C GLU A 56 -15.88 -3.45 3.16
N ASN A 57 -15.37 -4.09 4.24
CA ASN A 57 -14.36 -5.13 4.18
C ASN A 57 -13.11 -4.72 3.37
N ASN A 58 -12.74 -3.44 3.43
CA ASN A 58 -11.60 -2.89 2.70
C ASN A 58 -10.44 -2.58 3.66
N HIS A 59 -9.26 -3.15 3.39
CA HIS A 59 -8.05 -2.98 4.22
C HIS A 59 -7.48 -1.57 4.25
N TYR A 60 -7.97 -0.64 3.43
CA TYR A 60 -7.60 0.78 3.47
C TYR A 60 -8.61 1.67 4.20
N LEU A 61 -9.73 1.10 4.66
CA LEU A 61 -10.76 1.82 5.39
C LEU A 61 -10.63 1.64 6.91
N PRO A 62 -11.24 2.54 7.71
CA PRO A 62 -11.28 2.45 9.17
C PRO A 62 -11.63 1.07 9.70
N THR A 63 -10.98 0.67 10.79
CA THR A 63 -11.44 -0.48 11.58
C THR A 63 -12.37 0.00 12.70
N ARG A 64 -13.47 -0.72 12.88
CA ARG A 64 -14.50 -0.44 13.86
C ARG A 64 -14.67 -1.63 14.80
N ILE A 65 -15.09 -1.31 16.02
CA ILE A 65 -15.60 -2.28 16.98
C ILE A 65 -17.03 -1.89 17.33
N GLN A 66 -17.94 -2.84 17.23
CA GLN A 66 -19.34 -2.69 17.63
C GLN A 66 -19.61 -3.52 18.88
N CYS A 67 -20.20 -2.91 19.90
CA CYS A 67 -20.63 -3.59 21.12
C CYS A 67 -22.01 -4.19 20.88
N SER A 68 -22.16 -5.52 20.96
CA SER A 68 -23.45 -6.20 20.75
C SER A 68 -24.49 -5.84 21.79
N ASP A 69 -24.06 -5.56 23.03
CA ASP A 69 -24.95 -5.26 24.15
C ASP A 69 -25.66 -3.89 24.00
N THR A 70 -24.96 -2.88 23.47
CA THR A 70 -25.48 -1.51 23.33
C THR A 70 -25.76 -1.09 21.90
N GLY A 71 -25.16 -1.77 20.91
CA GLY A 71 -25.15 -1.38 19.49
C GLY A 71 -24.12 -0.31 19.13
N ASP A 72 -23.39 0.25 20.11
CA ASP A 72 -22.45 1.36 19.88
C ASP A 72 -21.28 0.93 19.00
N VAL A 73 -20.85 1.85 18.12
CA VAL A 73 -19.75 1.64 17.19
C VAL A 73 -18.62 2.63 17.48
N HIS A 74 -17.41 2.10 17.65
CA HIS A 74 -16.22 2.90 17.93
C HIS A 74 -15.12 2.64 16.91
N ALA A 75 -14.36 3.69 16.58
CA ALA A 75 -13.11 3.51 15.86
C ALA A 75 -12.09 2.78 16.75
N ILE A 76 -11.35 1.83 16.19
CA ILE A 76 -10.30 1.09 16.90
C ILE A 76 -9.11 0.85 15.99
N MET A 77 -7.91 1.00 16.52
CA MET A 77 -6.68 0.89 15.73
C MET A 77 -5.51 0.47 16.61
N ASP A 78 -4.60 -0.34 16.09
CA ASP A 78 -3.27 -0.54 16.69
C ASP A 78 -2.27 0.45 16.09
N CYS A 79 -1.89 1.46 16.87
CA CYS A 79 -0.97 2.51 16.43
C CYS A 79 0.45 1.95 16.17
N ALA A 80 0.83 0.83 16.79
CA ALA A 80 2.12 0.19 16.56
C ALA A 80 2.20 -0.52 15.19
N ASP A 81 1.06 -0.76 14.56
CA ASP A 81 0.97 -1.43 13.27
C ASP A 81 1.12 -0.50 12.07
N VAL A 82 1.10 0.82 12.26
CA VAL A 82 1.28 1.77 11.16
C VAL A 82 2.71 1.70 10.66
N ARG A 83 2.88 1.38 9.38
CA ARG A 83 4.19 1.30 8.74
C ARG A 83 4.25 2.09 7.46
N VAL A 84 5.44 2.58 7.14
CA VAL A 84 5.79 3.26 5.89
C VAL A 84 6.71 2.38 5.06
N PHE A 85 6.50 2.34 3.73
CA PHE A 85 7.35 1.58 2.83
C PHE A 85 8.46 2.46 2.26
N LEU A 86 9.72 2.17 2.62
CA LEU A 86 10.87 3.00 2.26
C LEU A 86 11.69 2.33 1.15
N GLN A 87 11.64 2.91 -0.05
CA GLN A 87 12.43 2.46 -1.21
C GLN A 87 13.88 2.95 -1.17
N ASP A 88 14.13 3.99 -0.38
CA ASP A 88 15.43 4.63 -0.14
C ASP A 88 16.19 3.99 1.03
N ALA A 89 15.64 2.96 1.67
CA ALA A 89 16.26 2.25 2.78
C ALA A 89 16.88 0.92 2.32
N ASP A 90 17.94 0.48 3.01
CA ASP A 90 18.56 -0.82 2.82
C ASP A 90 18.36 -1.68 4.08
N PRO A 91 17.60 -2.79 4.04
CA PRO A 91 16.88 -3.32 2.87
C PRO A 91 15.54 -2.59 2.63
N VAL A 92 15.10 -2.49 1.37
CA VAL A 92 13.78 -1.92 1.05
C VAL A 92 12.66 -2.71 1.72
N ASN A 93 11.90 -2.05 2.60
CA ASN A 93 10.89 -2.73 3.42
C ASN A 93 9.85 -1.77 4.04
N TRP A 94 8.92 -2.36 4.79
CA TRP A 94 7.99 -1.69 5.70
C TRP A 94 8.62 -1.41 7.06
N TYR A 95 8.78 -0.13 7.39
CA TYR A 95 9.34 0.35 8.65
C TYR A 95 8.25 0.94 9.55
N PRO A 96 8.39 0.86 10.88
CA PRO A 96 7.49 1.54 11.80
C PRO A 96 7.36 3.03 11.45
N ALA A 97 6.12 3.51 11.37
CA ALA A 97 5.86 4.93 11.15
C ALA A 97 6.31 5.72 12.39
N ARG A 98 6.85 6.92 12.16
CA ARG A 98 7.16 7.86 13.26
C ARG A 98 5.86 8.36 13.88
N ASN A 99 5.93 8.84 15.13
CA ASN A 99 4.75 9.28 15.89
C ASN A 99 3.86 10.27 15.13
N TYR A 100 4.46 11.26 14.45
CA TYR A 100 3.72 12.25 13.67
C TYR A 100 3.10 11.67 12.38
N GLN A 101 3.73 10.65 11.78
CA GLN A 101 3.19 9.96 10.61
C GLN A 101 1.99 9.09 11.00
N MET A 102 2.11 8.35 12.11
CA MET A 102 1.00 7.58 12.68
C MET A 102 -0.17 8.49 13.07
N TRP A 103 0.10 9.62 13.74
CA TRP A 103 -0.92 10.59 14.14
C TRP A 103 -1.68 11.13 12.93
N ALA A 104 -0.96 11.54 11.88
CA ALA A 104 -1.58 12.05 10.66
C ALA A 104 -2.31 10.96 9.88
N PHE A 105 -1.78 9.74 9.83
CA PHE A 105 -2.46 8.61 9.21
C PHE A 105 -3.79 8.33 9.90
N ARG A 106 -3.82 8.33 11.22
CA ARG A 106 -5.04 8.15 12.02
C ARG A 106 -6.05 9.27 11.79
N ASP A 107 -5.60 10.52 11.83
CA ASP A 107 -6.46 11.68 11.51
C ASP A 107 -7.05 11.57 10.09
N PHE A 108 -6.24 11.17 9.11
CA PHE A 108 -6.65 11.01 7.72
C PHE A 108 -7.58 9.81 7.47
N ILE A 109 -7.30 8.67 8.11
CA ILE A 109 -8.06 7.44 7.92
C ILE A 109 -9.47 7.57 8.48
N TYR A 110 -9.56 8.11 9.70
CA TYR A 110 -10.79 8.18 10.47
C TYR A 110 -11.54 9.50 10.28
N ASP A 111 -11.12 10.34 9.33
CA ASP A 111 -11.84 11.54 8.95
C ASP A 111 -13.18 11.15 8.28
N PRO A 112 -14.34 11.54 8.86
CA PRO A 112 -15.63 11.21 8.28
C PRO A 112 -15.87 11.84 6.91
N ALA A 113 -15.17 12.94 6.57
CA ALA A 113 -15.26 13.57 5.26
C ALA A 113 -14.53 12.76 4.15
N ARG A 114 -13.77 11.72 4.51
CA ARG A 114 -12.98 10.87 3.60
C ARG A 114 -12.24 11.68 2.52
N PRO A 115 -11.44 12.69 2.90
CA PRO A 115 -10.80 13.56 1.92
C PRO A 115 -9.78 12.79 1.08
N GLU A 116 -9.66 13.16 -0.19
CA GLU A 116 -8.65 12.60 -1.09
C GLU A 116 -7.22 12.96 -0.65
N ARG A 117 -7.05 14.14 -0.06
CA ARG A 117 -5.76 14.66 0.42
C ARG A 117 -5.94 15.59 1.62
N LYS A 118 -5.04 15.49 2.61
CA LYS A 118 -4.89 16.44 3.72
C LYS A 118 -3.42 16.85 3.86
N PHE A 119 -3.19 18.11 4.22
CA PHE A 119 -1.86 18.65 4.48
C PHE A 119 -1.63 18.77 5.97
N TYR A 120 -0.41 18.46 6.41
CA TYR A 120 -0.04 18.43 7.82
C TYR A 120 1.21 19.26 8.06
N ALA A 121 1.25 19.93 9.20
CA ALA A 121 2.44 20.62 9.66
C ALA A 121 2.62 20.54 11.18
N SER A 122 3.86 20.39 11.65
CA SER A 122 4.17 20.57 13.07
C SER A 122 3.85 21.99 13.54
N ARG A 123 3.60 22.15 14.84
CA ARG A 123 3.45 23.47 15.46
C ARG A 123 4.66 24.35 15.13
N TYR A 124 4.41 25.65 14.93
CA TYR A 124 5.43 26.66 14.59
C TYR A 124 6.13 26.49 13.23
N SER A 125 5.57 25.68 12.31
CA SER A 125 6.09 25.60 10.94
C SER A 125 5.81 26.89 10.17
N SER A 126 6.79 27.36 9.39
CA SER A 126 6.61 28.57 8.57
C SER A 126 5.80 28.26 7.31
N HIS A 127 4.93 29.20 6.94
CA HIS A 127 4.10 29.10 5.75
C HIS A 127 4.88 29.09 4.43
N LEU A 128 6.13 29.56 4.46
CA LEU A 128 7.03 29.55 3.30
C LEU A 128 7.39 28.14 2.83
N PHE A 129 7.21 27.14 3.69
CA PHE A 129 7.51 25.75 3.37
C PHE A 129 6.26 24.96 2.95
N PHE A 130 5.11 25.59 2.74
CA PHE A 130 3.92 24.87 2.30
C PHE A 130 3.99 24.49 0.81
N GLN A 131 3.58 23.26 0.50
CA GLN A 131 3.56 22.71 -0.85
C GLN A 131 2.63 23.53 -1.77
N ARG A 132 2.94 23.61 -3.07
CA ARG A 132 2.03 24.22 -4.06
C ARG A 132 0.66 23.53 -3.99
N GLY A 133 -0.40 24.32 -3.84
CA GLY A 133 -1.77 23.82 -3.67
C GLY A 133 -2.21 23.62 -2.23
N SER A 134 -1.30 23.72 -1.25
CA SER A 134 -1.66 23.88 0.16
C SER A 134 -1.74 25.36 0.53
N SER A 135 -2.65 25.70 1.42
CA SER A 135 -2.79 27.05 1.99
C SER A 135 -2.74 26.92 3.51
N ASN A 136 -2.29 27.96 4.23
CA ASN A 136 -2.30 27.93 5.70
C ASN A 136 -3.68 27.60 6.29
N ARG A 137 -4.75 27.85 5.55
CA ARG A 137 -6.13 27.58 5.96
C ARG A 137 -6.52 26.10 5.85
N THR A 138 -5.80 25.32 5.06
CA THR A 138 -6.11 23.91 4.77
C THR A 138 -5.11 22.94 5.38
N VAL A 139 -4.13 23.43 6.14
CA VAL A 139 -3.12 22.63 6.82
C VAL A 139 -3.59 22.29 8.24
N VAL A 140 -3.62 20.99 8.54
CA VAL A 140 -3.87 20.48 9.89
C VAL A 140 -2.58 20.57 10.70
N THR A 141 -2.66 21.23 11.86
CA THR A 141 -1.53 21.29 12.78
C THR A 141 -1.44 19.97 13.55
N ILE A 142 -0.26 19.36 13.54
CA ILE A 142 0.01 18.12 14.28
C ILE A 142 0.15 18.47 15.75
N ASP A 143 -0.78 17.93 16.55
CA ASP A 143 -0.81 18.16 18.00
C ASP A 143 -0.08 17.02 18.73
N LEU A 144 1.25 17.10 18.69
CA LEU A 144 2.15 16.21 19.44
C LEU A 144 3.24 17.05 20.09
N ASP A 145 3.47 16.82 21.37
CA ASP A 145 4.51 17.50 22.12
C ASP A 145 5.91 17.07 21.67
N GLY A 146 6.86 18.01 21.72
CA GLY A 146 8.27 17.76 21.42
C GLY A 146 8.61 17.58 19.92
N LEU A 147 7.66 17.81 19.01
CA LEU A 147 7.98 17.81 17.58
C LEU A 147 8.80 19.05 17.19
N PRO A 148 9.86 18.90 16.39
CA PRO A 148 10.57 20.04 15.82
C PRO A 148 9.66 20.79 14.83
N PRO A 149 9.85 22.10 14.64
CA PRO A 149 9.14 22.86 13.63
C PRO A 149 9.53 22.41 12.21
N ASN A 150 8.73 22.83 11.22
CA ASN A 150 8.94 22.57 9.79
C ASN A 150 8.89 21.09 9.36
N ILE A 151 8.24 20.22 10.14
CA ILE A 151 7.75 18.94 9.62
C ILE A 151 6.49 19.24 8.82
N ILE A 152 6.57 19.13 7.49
CA ILE A 152 5.45 19.39 6.57
C ILE A 152 5.36 18.24 5.58
N PHE A 153 4.14 17.76 5.34
CA PHE A 153 3.86 16.67 4.40
C PHE A 153 2.37 16.63 4.07
N SER A 154 1.97 15.76 3.15
CA SER A 154 0.56 15.45 2.92
C SER A 154 0.29 13.95 3.05
N MET A 155 -0.95 13.62 3.41
CA MET A 155 -1.51 12.28 3.24
C MET A 155 -2.50 12.32 2.07
N SER A 156 -2.51 11.30 1.22
CA SER A 156 -3.50 11.16 0.16
C SER A 156 -3.90 9.72 -0.11
N ARG A 157 -5.04 9.54 -0.77
CA ARG A 157 -5.48 8.25 -1.34
C ARG A 157 -5.41 8.29 -2.85
N ASN A 158 -5.16 7.14 -3.47
CA ASN A 158 -5.45 6.93 -4.88
C ASN A 158 -6.84 6.25 -5.03
N GLU A 159 -7.20 5.91 -6.26
CA GLU A 159 -8.50 5.33 -6.63
C GLU A 159 -8.76 3.99 -5.94
N ASN A 160 -7.73 3.17 -5.69
CA ASN A 160 -7.85 1.91 -4.94
C ASN A 160 -7.85 2.07 -3.41
N GLY A 161 -7.86 3.31 -2.91
CA GLY A 161 -7.88 3.61 -1.48
C GLY A 161 -6.53 3.49 -0.79
N SER A 162 -5.47 3.03 -1.45
CA SER A 162 -4.11 3.00 -0.89
C SER A 162 -3.70 4.37 -0.40
N VAL A 163 -3.18 4.42 0.82
CA VAL A 163 -2.77 5.67 1.45
C VAL A 163 -1.29 5.92 1.24
N TYR A 164 -0.98 7.17 0.97
CA TYR A 164 0.37 7.63 0.73
C TYR A 164 0.69 8.81 1.63
N TYR A 165 1.93 8.80 2.12
CA TYR A 165 2.60 9.90 2.78
C TYR A 165 3.54 10.54 1.76
N GLU A 166 3.35 11.82 1.47
CA GLU A 166 4.17 12.58 0.53
C GLU A 166 5.04 13.58 1.29
N ARG A 167 6.36 13.41 1.21
CA ARG A 167 7.34 14.29 1.83
C ARG A 167 7.31 15.66 1.14
N ASN A 168 7.50 16.72 1.94
CA ASN A 168 7.74 18.06 1.42
C ASN A 168 9.21 18.25 1.01
N ASP A 169 9.66 17.45 0.06
CA ASP A 169 10.97 17.57 -0.59
C ASP A 169 10.81 18.02 -2.05
N PRO A 170 11.89 18.48 -2.72
CA PRO A 170 11.80 18.98 -4.09
C PRO A 170 11.25 17.96 -5.10
N THR A 171 11.39 16.67 -4.79
CA THR A 171 10.92 15.55 -5.61
C THR A 171 9.48 15.13 -5.32
N GLY A 172 8.87 15.64 -4.25
CA GLY A 172 7.55 15.19 -3.78
C GLY A 172 7.53 13.70 -3.46
N THR A 173 8.57 13.19 -2.78
CA THR A 173 8.73 11.74 -2.56
C THR A 173 7.50 11.16 -1.88
N ARG A 174 6.80 10.28 -2.61
CA ARG A 174 5.57 9.65 -2.16
C ARG A 174 5.85 8.20 -1.74
N VAL A 175 5.54 7.86 -0.49
CA VAL A 175 5.70 6.50 0.05
C VAL A 175 4.37 5.98 0.56
N ARG A 176 4.15 4.67 0.44
CA ARG A 176 2.94 4.03 0.98
C ARG A 176 2.99 3.98 2.49
N ILE A 177 1.83 4.15 3.12
CA ILE A 177 1.63 4.01 4.57
C ILE A 177 0.40 3.14 4.83
N CYS A 178 0.51 2.17 5.73
CA CYS A 178 -0.56 1.19 5.95
C CYS A 178 -0.47 0.55 7.34
N ASP A 179 -1.63 0.39 7.99
CA ASP A 179 -1.78 -0.33 9.26
C ASP A 179 -2.14 -1.82 9.08
N HIS A 180 -2.56 -2.24 7.89
CA HIS A 180 -2.96 -3.61 7.61
C HIS A 180 -1.81 -4.54 7.14
N GLU A 181 -1.60 -5.68 7.80
CA GLU A 181 -0.51 -6.62 7.47
C GLU A 181 -0.66 -7.27 6.09
N GLY A 182 -1.87 -7.74 5.74
CA GLY A 182 -2.11 -8.38 4.45
C GLY A 182 -1.84 -7.46 3.26
N ALA A 183 -2.26 -6.19 3.37
CA ALA A 183 -2.01 -5.18 2.35
C ALA A 183 -0.51 -4.88 2.21
N ARG A 184 0.21 -4.81 3.32
CA ARG A 184 1.68 -4.65 3.33
C ARG A 184 2.39 -5.84 2.69
N ALA A 185 1.98 -7.07 3.03
CA ALA A 185 2.54 -8.28 2.45
C ALA A 185 2.28 -8.35 0.94
N GLY A 186 1.05 -8.07 0.50
CA GLY A 186 0.67 -8.00 -0.91
C GLY A 186 1.50 -6.99 -1.68
N PHE A 187 1.66 -5.77 -1.15
CA PHE A 187 2.48 -4.74 -1.78
C PHE A 187 3.97 -5.09 -1.80
N ARG A 188 4.51 -5.68 -0.72
CA ARG A 188 5.92 -6.13 -0.70
C ARG A 188 6.16 -7.22 -1.74
N GLY A 189 5.22 -8.17 -1.89
CA GLY A 189 5.26 -9.16 -2.94
C GLY A 189 5.25 -8.53 -4.33
N PHE A 190 4.39 -7.53 -4.55
CA PHE A 190 4.36 -6.74 -5.78
C PHE A 190 5.70 -6.03 -6.04
N TYR A 191 6.23 -5.31 -5.05
CA TYR A 191 7.50 -4.60 -5.15
C TYR A 191 8.65 -5.54 -5.51
N ASN A 192 8.79 -6.66 -4.79
CA ASN A 192 9.85 -7.63 -5.08
C ASN A 192 9.77 -8.18 -6.51
N ARG A 193 8.57 -8.38 -7.07
CA ARG A 193 8.42 -8.86 -8.44
C ARG A 193 8.88 -7.84 -9.48
N ILE A 194 8.61 -6.55 -9.25
CA ILE A 194 9.00 -5.50 -10.19
C ILE A 194 10.48 -5.14 -10.10
N THR A 195 11.14 -5.40 -8.95
CA THR A 195 12.56 -5.07 -8.77
C THR A 195 13.52 -6.26 -8.90
N MET A 196 13.04 -7.50 -8.74
CA MET A 196 13.87 -8.71 -8.87
C MET A 196 13.81 -9.35 -10.26
N ASP A 197 13.02 -8.83 -11.19
CA ASP A 197 13.09 -9.24 -12.60
C ASP A 197 14.08 -8.34 -13.36
N PRO A 198 15.33 -8.78 -13.61
CA PRO A 198 16.30 -7.99 -14.37
C PRO A 198 15.87 -7.75 -15.83
N GLY A 199 14.79 -8.39 -16.31
CA GLY A 199 14.21 -8.13 -17.63
C GLY A 199 13.30 -6.89 -17.69
N ILE A 200 12.85 -6.36 -16.56
CA ILE A 200 12.10 -5.09 -16.49
C ILE A 200 13.11 -3.96 -16.26
N ILE A 201 13.96 -3.71 -17.26
CA ILE A 201 14.71 -2.47 -17.30
C ILE A 201 13.69 -1.37 -17.57
N VAL A 202 13.33 -0.62 -16.53
CA VAL A 202 12.77 0.72 -16.71
C VAL A 202 13.85 1.51 -17.42
N SER A 203 13.76 1.62 -18.74
CA SER A 203 14.62 2.47 -19.53
C SER A 203 14.53 3.87 -18.93
N GLN A 204 15.59 4.31 -18.27
CA GLN A 204 15.71 5.74 -17.93
C GLN A 204 15.55 6.52 -19.24
N ALA A 205 14.84 7.65 -19.16
CA ALA A 205 14.71 8.57 -20.29
C ALA A 205 16.11 8.83 -20.90
N PRO A 206 16.25 8.84 -22.23
CA PRO A 206 17.56 8.87 -22.88
C PRO A 206 18.34 10.08 -22.37
N GLN A 207 19.43 9.82 -21.64
CA GLN A 207 20.40 10.83 -21.29
C GLN A 207 21.03 11.36 -22.58
N ALA A 208 21.20 12.69 -22.65
CA ALA A 208 21.81 13.37 -23.78
C ALA A 208 23.19 12.74 -24.12
N PRO A 209 23.57 12.67 -25.41
CA PRO A 209 24.73 11.93 -25.86
C PRO A 209 26.02 12.46 -25.23
N GLN A 210 26.68 11.62 -24.44
CA GLN A 210 28.08 11.83 -24.05
C GLN A 210 29.00 11.23 -25.12
N ALA A 211 30.14 11.90 -25.32
CA ALA A 211 31.11 11.65 -26.38
C ALA A 211 31.76 10.25 -26.31
N PRO A 212 32.31 9.73 -27.44
CA PRO A 212 32.74 8.34 -27.53
C PRO A 212 34.07 8.07 -26.83
N GLN A 213 34.12 7.02 -26.01
CA GLN A 213 35.35 6.34 -25.62
C GLN A 213 35.31 4.87 -26.04
N ALA A 214 36.48 4.36 -26.45
CA ALA A 214 36.74 3.12 -27.17
C ALA A 214 36.50 1.83 -26.35
N PRO A 215 36.34 0.65 -26.99
CA PRO A 215 35.78 -0.54 -26.34
C PRO A 215 36.86 -1.45 -25.73
N GLN A 216 36.59 -1.98 -24.53
CA GLN A 216 37.14 -3.25 -24.06
C GLN A 216 36.00 -4.19 -23.70
N LEU A 217 35.85 -5.24 -24.49
CA LEU A 217 34.89 -6.33 -24.32
C LEU A 217 35.38 -7.28 -23.22
N GLN A 218 34.59 -7.45 -22.17
CA GLN A 218 34.61 -8.67 -21.35
C GLN A 218 33.34 -9.48 -21.65
N PRO A 219 33.43 -10.80 -21.84
CA PRO A 219 32.26 -11.63 -22.13
C PRO A 219 31.42 -11.81 -20.85
N MET A 220 30.17 -11.35 -20.92
CA MET A 220 29.13 -11.64 -19.94
C MET A 220 28.80 -13.14 -19.94
N PRO A 221 28.43 -13.73 -18.79
CA PRO A 221 28.02 -15.13 -18.72
C PRO A 221 26.73 -15.34 -19.52
N SER A 222 26.76 -16.29 -20.45
CA SER A 222 25.60 -16.72 -21.23
C SER A 222 24.62 -17.48 -20.32
N TYR A 223 23.54 -16.82 -19.92
CA TYR A 223 22.37 -17.49 -19.38
C TYR A 223 21.72 -18.30 -20.51
N THR A 224 21.72 -19.63 -20.36
CA THR A 224 20.99 -20.54 -21.23
C THR A 224 19.50 -20.22 -21.14
N VAL A 225 18.97 -19.61 -22.20
CA VAL A 225 17.54 -19.36 -22.36
C VAL A 225 16.85 -20.73 -22.40
N SER A 226 16.04 -21.02 -21.38
CA SER A 226 15.19 -22.22 -21.38
C SER A 226 14.18 -22.09 -22.53
N SER A 227 14.31 -22.94 -23.54
CA SER A 227 13.51 -23.00 -24.77
C SER A 227 12.08 -23.50 -24.55
N ALA A 228 11.39 -23.05 -23.50
CA ALA A 228 10.00 -23.43 -23.26
C ALA A 228 9.09 -22.66 -24.23
N VAL A 229 8.39 -23.38 -25.11
CA VAL A 229 7.44 -22.79 -26.05
C VAL A 229 6.24 -22.20 -25.28
N PRO A 230 5.86 -20.93 -25.53
CA PRO A 230 4.67 -20.34 -24.93
C PRO A 230 3.41 -21.16 -25.20
N LEU A 231 2.47 -21.20 -24.25
CA LEU A 231 1.10 -21.63 -24.53
C LEU A 231 0.44 -20.73 -25.58
N GLN A 232 -0.41 -21.32 -26.41
CA GLN A 232 -1.28 -20.56 -27.30
C GLN A 232 -2.28 -19.75 -26.48
N LEU A 233 -2.47 -18.49 -26.86
CA LEU A 233 -3.47 -17.62 -26.25
C LEU A 233 -4.88 -18.11 -26.60
N PRO A 234 -5.86 -17.97 -25.69
CA PRO A 234 -7.26 -18.22 -26.02
C PRO A 234 -7.71 -17.35 -27.22
N PRO A 235 -8.50 -17.91 -28.16
CA PRO A 235 -8.95 -17.18 -29.34
C PRO A 235 -9.85 -15.99 -28.96
N GLY A 236 -9.65 -14.85 -29.62
CA GLY A 236 -10.44 -13.63 -29.40
C GLY A 236 -9.97 -12.75 -28.24
N LEU A 237 -8.87 -13.11 -27.58
CA LEU A 237 -8.38 -12.41 -26.41
C LEU A 237 -7.51 -11.19 -26.82
N VAL A 238 -8.06 -9.99 -26.65
CA VAL A 238 -7.40 -8.72 -27.00
C VAL A 238 -7.09 -7.95 -25.72
N ALA A 239 -5.89 -7.38 -25.64
CA ALA A 239 -5.54 -6.50 -24.53
C ALA A 239 -6.30 -5.17 -24.66
N GLN A 240 -6.94 -4.74 -23.59
CA GLN A 240 -7.67 -3.47 -23.54
C GLN A 240 -6.96 -2.53 -22.59
N GLN A 241 -6.75 -1.27 -22.95
CA GLN A 241 -6.19 -0.28 -22.02
C GLN A 241 -7.16 -0.03 -20.86
N THR A 242 -6.61 0.20 -19.67
CA THR A 242 -7.38 0.59 -18.49
C THR A 242 -6.59 1.58 -17.66
N ASN A 243 -7.29 2.56 -17.10
CA ASN A 243 -6.77 3.48 -16.09
C ASN A 243 -6.97 2.96 -14.66
N VAL A 244 -7.67 1.85 -14.46
CA VAL A 244 -7.89 1.24 -13.14
C VAL A 244 -6.64 0.45 -12.74
N GLU A 245 -5.81 1.01 -11.85
CA GLU A 245 -4.53 0.41 -11.41
C GLU A 245 -4.65 -1.06 -10.98
N GLU A 246 -5.76 -1.44 -10.34
CA GLU A 246 -5.98 -2.81 -9.87
C GLU A 246 -6.23 -3.79 -10.99
N ASP A 247 -6.75 -3.33 -12.13
CA ASP A 247 -6.99 -4.18 -13.29
C ASP A 247 -5.80 -4.18 -14.23
N GLN A 248 -4.81 -3.31 -14.03
CA GLN A 248 -3.65 -3.23 -14.91
C GLN A 248 -2.74 -4.47 -14.82
N CYS A 249 -2.26 -4.90 -15.98
CA CYS A 249 -1.22 -5.89 -16.14
C CYS A 249 0.03 -5.45 -15.38
N ILE A 250 0.58 -6.36 -14.57
CA ILE A 250 1.76 -6.05 -13.73
C ILE A 250 3.03 -5.76 -14.53
N MET A 251 3.04 -6.05 -15.83
CA MET A 251 4.19 -5.84 -16.71
C MET A 251 4.14 -4.48 -17.41
N CYS A 252 3.01 -4.10 -18.01
CA CYS A 252 2.93 -2.87 -18.81
C CYS A 252 2.25 -1.69 -18.13
N TYR A 253 1.50 -1.90 -17.03
CA TYR A 253 0.74 -0.83 -16.34
C TYR A 253 -0.19 -0.01 -17.25
N ASN A 254 -0.62 -0.60 -18.36
CA ASN A 254 -1.43 0.09 -19.37
C ASN A 254 -2.66 -0.74 -19.74
N ASN A 255 -2.47 -2.03 -20.03
CA ASN A 255 -3.55 -2.92 -20.42
C ASN A 255 -4.16 -3.65 -19.21
N ALA A 256 -5.46 -3.90 -19.24
CA ALA A 256 -6.16 -4.73 -18.29
C ALA A 256 -5.64 -6.18 -18.33
N LYS A 257 -5.58 -6.82 -17.17
CA LYS A 257 -5.31 -8.25 -17.02
C LYS A 257 -6.44 -9.02 -17.71
N ASN A 258 -6.07 -9.96 -18.55
CA ASN A 258 -7.03 -10.78 -19.29
C ASN A 258 -6.59 -12.24 -19.39
N LEU A 259 -5.58 -12.65 -18.61
CA LEU A 259 -5.12 -14.03 -18.51
C LEU A 259 -5.11 -14.49 -17.06
N THR A 260 -5.60 -15.71 -16.83
CA THR A 260 -5.51 -16.45 -15.59
C THR A 260 -4.65 -17.69 -15.78
N PHE A 261 -3.63 -17.85 -14.94
CA PHE A 261 -2.69 -18.98 -15.05
C PHE A 261 -3.17 -20.20 -14.25
N SER A 262 -3.31 -21.35 -14.92
CA SER A 262 -3.63 -22.64 -14.28
C SER A 262 -2.37 -23.46 -14.01
N PRO A 263 -2.24 -24.12 -12.84
CA PRO A 263 -3.26 -24.28 -11.79
C PRO A 263 -3.21 -23.22 -10.67
N CYS A 264 -2.29 -22.26 -10.71
CA CYS A 264 -2.07 -21.32 -9.60
C CYS A 264 -3.15 -20.23 -9.42
N ALA A 265 -4.09 -20.10 -10.36
CA ALA A 265 -5.19 -19.15 -10.40
C ALA A 265 -4.80 -17.66 -10.35
N HIS A 266 -3.54 -17.30 -10.61
CA HIS A 266 -3.12 -15.90 -10.67
C HIS A 266 -3.61 -15.24 -11.96
N ALA A 267 -4.43 -14.19 -11.83
CA ALA A 267 -4.86 -13.31 -12.92
C ALA A 267 -4.11 -11.98 -12.82
N ILE A 268 -2.94 -11.90 -13.45
CA ILE A 268 -1.95 -10.83 -13.22
C ILE A 268 -1.43 -10.14 -14.48
N MET A 269 -1.74 -10.65 -15.67
CA MET A 269 -1.07 -10.25 -16.90
C MET A 269 -2.06 -10.08 -18.06
N CYS A 270 -1.72 -9.22 -19.01
CA CYS A 270 -2.39 -9.14 -20.31
C CYS A 270 -1.75 -10.09 -21.33
N SER A 271 -2.49 -10.47 -22.36
CA SER A 271 -2.02 -11.35 -23.44
C SER A 271 -0.79 -10.83 -24.17
N GLU A 272 -0.69 -9.51 -24.38
CA GLU A 272 0.45 -8.89 -25.07
C GLU A 272 1.76 -9.00 -24.30
N CYS A 273 1.71 -8.93 -22.97
CA CYS A 273 2.91 -9.06 -22.13
C CYS A 273 3.29 -10.54 -21.93
N TYR A 274 2.31 -11.45 -21.90
CA TYR A 274 2.58 -12.87 -21.72
C TYR A 274 3.47 -13.44 -22.82
N VAL A 275 3.24 -13.05 -24.08
CA VAL A 275 4.07 -13.52 -25.21
C VAL A 275 5.51 -13.02 -25.19
N GLN A 276 5.80 -12.01 -24.36
CA GLN A 276 7.13 -11.42 -24.18
C GLN A 276 7.89 -12.00 -22.98
N LEU A 277 7.29 -12.94 -22.24
CA LEU A 277 7.95 -13.55 -21.09
C LEU A 277 9.16 -14.38 -21.53
N ILE A 278 10.28 -14.19 -20.85
CA ILE A 278 11.50 -15.00 -20.99
C ILE A 278 11.21 -16.46 -20.63
N LYS A 279 10.33 -16.69 -19.64
CA LYS A 279 9.87 -18.02 -19.20
C LYS A 279 8.35 -18.11 -19.31
N PRO A 280 7.80 -18.38 -20.50
CA PRO A 280 6.36 -18.31 -20.74
C PRO A 280 5.56 -19.45 -20.06
N ARG A 281 6.25 -20.45 -19.49
CA ARG A 281 5.65 -21.56 -18.73
C ARG A 281 5.80 -21.44 -17.22
N GLU A 282 6.26 -20.30 -16.71
CA GLU A 282 6.49 -20.08 -15.28
C GLU A 282 5.70 -18.86 -14.83
N CYS A 283 4.81 -19.01 -13.83
CA CYS A 283 4.05 -17.89 -13.29
C CYS A 283 5.01 -16.86 -12.67
N PRO A 284 5.00 -15.59 -13.10
CA PRO A 284 5.92 -14.60 -12.55
C PRO A 284 5.65 -14.27 -11.08
N VAL A 285 4.48 -14.61 -10.55
CA VAL A 285 4.16 -14.44 -9.13
C VAL A 285 4.70 -15.56 -8.26
N CYS A 286 4.20 -16.79 -8.47
CA CYS A 286 4.48 -17.92 -7.57
C CYS A 286 5.54 -18.87 -8.09
N LYS A 287 6.08 -18.64 -9.30
CA LYS A 287 7.06 -19.51 -9.98
C LYS A 287 6.56 -20.92 -10.29
N GLN A 288 5.26 -21.17 -10.10
CA GLN A 288 4.64 -22.44 -10.47
C GLN A 288 4.55 -22.58 -12.00
N PHE A 289 4.69 -23.82 -12.48
CA PHE A 289 4.56 -24.14 -13.89
C PHE A 289 3.13 -23.85 -14.39
N ILE A 290 3.02 -23.21 -15.56
CA ILE A 290 1.76 -22.85 -16.20
C ILE A 290 1.38 -23.97 -17.19
N GLU A 291 0.32 -24.70 -16.84
CA GLU A 291 -0.21 -25.78 -17.65
C GLU A 291 -1.20 -25.27 -18.70
N ALA A 292 -2.03 -24.29 -18.34
CA ALA A 292 -3.04 -23.70 -19.20
C ALA A 292 -3.26 -22.20 -18.92
N LEU A 293 -3.78 -21.50 -19.93
CA LEU A 293 -4.24 -20.11 -19.85
C LEU A 293 -5.76 -20.09 -19.96
N ASN A 294 -6.42 -19.36 -19.06
CA ASN A 294 -7.86 -19.10 -19.10
C ASN A 294 -8.14 -17.61 -19.19
#